data_AF-A0A8H3SMX6-F1
#
_entry.id   AF-A0A8H3SMX6-F1
#
_cell.length_a   1.000
_cell.length_b   1.000
_cell.length_c   1.000
_cell.angle_alpha   90.00
_cell.angle_beta   90.00
_cell.angle_gamma   90.00
#
_symmetry.space_group_name_H-M   'P 1'
#
loop_
_entity.id
_entity.type
_entity.pdbx_description
1 polymer ?
#
loop_
_entity_poly.entity_id
_entity_poly.type
_entity_poly.pdbx_seq_one_letter_code
_entity_poly.pdbx_strand_id
1 'polypeptide(L)'
;MEYTQARRINVEIVRKISTSEDEILADKIDFDLTMDSVHQWYVQVRGKLKKWHLQDLVNLELPHPPKDDSSTWENWKYLSDCVKIYILHNIPKGYIFDPRFTPQATEYADVLLKTCLKIASTPIAKNLVIRYRGLMDFSQSAPHVLYKDDVELLARIVSSCNELDPTFISPLQATCILLSRLSMRHSEGNNYAHIIYARTTPEEASNMTWDDFNKLWEELLHMNIS
;
A
#
# COMPACT_ATOMS: atom_id res chain seq x y z
N MET A 1 11.40 32.93 31.11
CA MET A 1 11.31 32.29 29.78
C MET A 1 10.01 31.51 29.74
N GLU A 2 9.00 32.02 29.03
CA GLU A 2 7.75 31.30 28.82
C GLU A 2 8.01 30.13 27.87
N TYR A 3 7.74 28.91 28.33
CA TYR A 3 7.73 27.74 27.47
C TYR A 3 6.52 27.84 26.52
N THR A 4 6.78 27.94 25.22
CA THR A 4 5.72 27.83 24.21
C THR A 4 5.00 26.49 24.39
N GLN A 5 3.67 26.48 24.22
CA GLN A 5 2.79 25.33 24.44
C GLN A 5 3.25 24.09 23.64
N ALA A 6 3.82 24.29 22.45
CA ALA A 6 4.45 23.25 21.64
C ALA A 6 5.64 22.56 22.33
N ARG A 7 6.45 23.29 23.10
CA ARG A 7 7.62 22.76 23.82
C ARG A 7 7.24 21.97 25.08
N ARG A 8 6.11 22.29 25.72
CA ARG A 8 5.57 21.54 26.87
C ARG A 8 5.03 20.17 26.47
N ILE A 9 4.32 20.10 25.34
CA ILE A 9 3.77 18.85 24.79
C ILE A 9 4.91 17.85 24.47
N ASN A 10 6.02 18.33 23.91
CA ASN A 10 7.13 17.47 23.48
C ASN A 10 7.99 16.88 24.61
N VAL A 11 8.12 17.53 25.77
CA VAL A 11 8.90 17.00 26.90
C VAL A 11 8.10 16.01 27.75
N GLU A 12 6.77 16.18 27.84
CA GLU A 12 5.90 15.24 28.56
C GLU A 12 5.64 13.95 27.80
N ILE A 13 5.53 13.98 26.46
CA ILE A 13 5.31 12.78 25.63
C ILE A 13 6.46 11.79 25.81
N VAL A 14 7.71 12.26 25.71
CA VAL A 14 8.91 11.40 25.82
C VAL A 14 9.04 10.75 27.20
N ARG A 15 8.53 11.37 28.27
CA ARG A 15 8.58 10.83 29.63
C ARG A 15 7.45 9.84 29.95
N LYS A 16 6.40 9.74 29.12
CA LYS A 16 5.21 8.89 29.36
C LYS A 16 5.17 7.62 28.51
N ILE A 17 6.19 7.35 27.71
CA ILE A 17 6.24 6.17 26.83
C ILE A 17 6.56 4.94 27.69
N SER A 18 5.56 4.09 27.91
CA SER A 18 5.68 2.88 28.73
C SER A 18 5.93 1.62 27.90
N THR A 19 6.21 1.75 26.59
CA THR A 19 6.15 0.65 25.62
C THR A 19 7.41 0.63 24.75
N SER A 20 7.99 -0.56 24.54
CA SER A 20 9.18 -0.76 23.71
C SER A 20 8.84 -0.92 22.23
N GLU A 21 9.83 -0.74 21.34
CA GLU A 21 9.69 -0.96 19.90
C GLU A 21 9.17 -2.36 19.55
N ASP A 22 9.68 -3.38 20.24
CA ASP A 22 9.28 -4.78 20.02
C ASP A 22 7.79 -5.02 20.33
N GLU A 23 7.24 -4.34 21.35
CA GLU A 23 5.81 -4.44 21.68
C GLU A 23 4.92 -3.78 20.61
N ILE A 24 5.40 -2.72 19.95
CA ILE A 24 4.69 -2.06 18.85
C ILE A 24 4.70 -2.96 17.61
N LEU A 25 5.83 -3.59 17.30
CA LEU A 25 6.00 -4.43 16.12
C LEU A 25 5.33 -5.81 16.23
N ALA A 26 5.18 -6.34 17.45
CA ALA A 26 4.51 -7.62 17.68
C ALA A 26 2.97 -7.55 17.66
N ASP A 27 2.38 -6.34 17.73
CA ASP A 27 0.94 -6.16 17.79
C ASP A 27 0.29 -6.21 16.40
N LYS A 28 -0.65 -7.14 16.23
CA LYS A 28 -1.46 -7.29 15.02
C LYS A 28 -2.92 -6.99 15.30
N ILE A 29 -3.51 -6.20 14.41
CA ILE A 29 -4.95 -6.00 14.34
C ILE A 29 -5.51 -7.02 13.36
N ASP A 30 -6.19 -8.05 13.87
CA ASP A 30 -6.91 -9.00 13.03
C ASP A 30 -8.12 -8.31 12.40
N PHE A 31 -8.16 -8.28 11.06
CA PHE A 31 -9.22 -7.65 10.28
C PHE A 31 -10.01 -8.68 9.49
N ASP A 32 -11.33 -8.62 9.62
CA ASP A 32 -12.27 -9.20 8.65
C ASP A 32 -12.70 -8.06 7.72
N LEU A 33 -12.26 -8.12 6.46
CA LEU A 33 -12.39 -7.04 5.45
C LEU A 33 -13.85 -6.91 4.99
N THR A 34 -14.68 -6.18 5.73
CA THR A 34 -16.00 -5.69 5.27
C THR A 34 -16.04 -4.16 5.33
N MET A 35 -16.95 -3.48 4.62
CA MET A 35 -16.94 -2.01 4.50
C MET A 35 -17.04 -1.20 5.81
N ASP A 36 -17.55 -1.78 6.90
CA ASP A 36 -17.53 -1.19 8.25
C ASP A 36 -16.12 -1.23 8.90
N SER A 37 -15.16 -1.89 8.24
CA SER A 37 -13.80 -2.14 8.73
C SER A 37 -12.95 -0.89 8.90
N VAL A 38 -13.14 0.18 8.11
CA VAL A 38 -12.16 1.28 8.13
C VAL A 38 -12.37 2.22 9.32
N HIS A 39 -13.63 2.44 9.71
CA HIS A 39 -13.91 3.16 10.96
C HIS A 39 -13.44 2.33 12.16
N GLN A 40 -13.69 1.02 12.15
CA GLN A 40 -13.20 0.10 13.17
C GLN A 40 -11.67 0.08 13.23
N TRP A 41 -11.00 0.09 12.08
CA TRP A 41 -9.53 0.13 11.96
C TRP A 41 -8.99 1.40 12.61
N TYR A 42 -9.55 2.54 12.22
CA TYR A 42 -9.15 3.82 12.78
C TYR A 42 -9.35 3.87 14.30
N VAL A 43 -10.50 3.40 14.80
CA VAL A 43 -10.80 3.34 16.24
C VAL A 43 -9.80 2.46 16.98
N GLN A 44 -9.42 1.32 16.42
CA GLN A 44 -8.45 0.40 17.03
C GLN A 44 -7.04 0.98 17.04
N VAL A 45 -6.56 1.52 15.92
CA VAL A 45 -5.27 2.23 15.84
C VAL A 45 -5.22 3.36 16.87
N ARG A 46 -6.26 4.20 16.91
CA ARG A 46 -6.41 5.26 17.92
C ARG A 46 -6.38 4.74 19.34
N GLY A 47 -7.09 3.65 19.63
CA GLY A 47 -7.16 3.03 20.95
C GLY A 47 -5.78 2.54 21.42
N LYS A 48 -5.01 1.93 20.51
CA LYS A 48 -3.66 1.43 20.77
C LYS A 48 -2.67 2.57 20.99
N LEU A 49 -2.67 3.58 20.11
CA LEU A 49 -1.82 4.75 20.28
C LEU A 49 -2.14 5.50 21.58
N LYS A 50 -3.41 5.59 21.98
CA LYS A 50 -3.79 6.15 23.28
C LYS A 50 -3.26 5.34 24.46
N LYS A 51 -3.31 4.00 24.38
CA LYS A 51 -2.77 3.10 25.41
C LYS A 51 -1.25 3.24 25.56
N TRP A 52 -0.53 3.47 24.46
CA TRP A 52 0.91 3.69 24.46
C TRP A 52 1.33 5.14 24.74
N HIS A 53 0.36 6.05 24.94
CA HIS A 53 0.62 7.49 25.06
C HIS A 53 1.30 8.12 23.83
N LEU A 54 1.03 7.56 22.64
CA LEU A 54 1.59 7.97 21.35
C LEU A 54 0.55 8.63 20.43
N GLN A 55 -0.68 8.89 20.90
CA GLN A 55 -1.75 9.44 20.05
C GLN A 55 -1.41 10.81 19.44
N ASP A 56 -0.53 11.56 20.09
CA ASP A 56 -0.12 12.89 19.64
C ASP A 56 0.78 12.82 18.39
N LEU A 57 1.45 11.68 18.14
CA LEU A 57 2.27 11.45 16.94
C LEU A 57 1.46 11.36 15.65
N VAL A 58 0.14 11.22 15.76
CA VAL A 58 -0.77 11.17 14.61
C VAL A 58 -1.74 12.34 14.58
N ASN A 59 -1.53 13.35 15.43
CA ASN A 59 -2.38 14.53 15.48
C ASN A 59 -1.85 15.62 14.55
N LEU A 60 -2.58 15.85 13.46
CA LEU A 60 -2.25 16.85 12.43
C LEU A 60 -2.36 18.31 12.91
N GLU A 61 -3.01 18.54 14.04
CA GLU A 61 -3.14 19.88 14.63
C GLU A 61 -1.92 20.26 15.48
N LEU A 62 -1.08 19.28 15.84
CA LEU A 62 0.13 19.52 16.61
C LEU A 62 1.29 19.84 15.66
N PRO A 63 2.04 20.93 15.90
CA PRO A 63 3.22 21.22 15.12
C PRO A 63 4.30 20.16 15.39
N HIS A 64 5.03 19.79 14.33
CA HIS A 64 6.22 18.97 14.49
C HIS A 64 7.28 19.69 15.34
N PRO A 65 8.12 18.94 16.08
CA PRO A 65 9.24 19.55 16.78
C PRO A 65 10.19 20.25 15.79
N PRO A 66 10.85 21.33 16.22
CA PRO A 66 11.83 22.03 15.39
C PRO A 66 12.98 21.08 14.98
N LYS A 67 13.37 21.09 13.70
CA LYS A 67 14.43 20.22 13.14
C LYS A 67 15.85 20.62 13.57
N ASP A 68 15.99 21.81 14.16
CA ASP A 68 17.23 22.45 14.60
C ASP A 68 17.62 22.15 16.05
N ASP A 69 16.71 21.54 16.85
CA ASP A 69 16.96 21.23 18.26
C ASP A 69 17.19 19.71 18.51
N SER A 70 18.31 19.47 19.19
CA SER A 70 18.80 18.25 19.83
C SER A 70 17.74 17.28 20.35
N SER A 71 18.03 15.95 20.28
CA SER A 71 17.37 14.79 20.93
C SER A 71 15.85 14.65 20.82
N THR A 72 15.07 15.70 21.01
CA THR A 72 13.63 15.80 20.86
C THR A 72 13.19 15.52 19.43
N TRP A 73 13.84 16.12 18.43
CA TRP A 73 13.55 15.82 17.02
C TRP A 73 13.85 14.36 16.68
N GLU A 74 15.02 13.85 17.11
CA GLU A 74 15.44 12.47 16.86
C GLU A 74 14.51 11.46 17.53
N ASN A 75 14.14 11.69 18.80
CA ASN A 75 13.20 10.86 19.54
C ASN A 75 11.81 10.89 18.91
N TRP A 76 11.29 12.08 18.58
CA TRP A 76 9.99 12.21 17.92
C TRP A 76 9.99 11.50 16.57
N LYS A 77 11.04 11.68 15.77
CA LYS A 77 11.17 11.05 14.46
C LYS A 77 11.22 9.53 14.59
N TYR A 78 12.04 9.00 15.50
CA TYR A 78 12.11 7.57 15.77
C TYR A 78 10.75 6.99 16.17
N LEU A 79 10.04 7.63 17.10
CA LEU A 79 8.72 7.17 17.53
C LEU A 79 7.67 7.28 16.41
N SER A 80 7.73 8.36 15.62
CA SER A 80 6.91 8.54 14.43
C SER A 80 7.17 7.41 13.42
N ASP A 81 8.43 7.00 13.24
CA ASP A 81 8.79 5.87 12.39
C ASP A 81 8.26 4.54 12.96
N CYS A 82 8.32 4.29 14.28
CA CYS A 82 7.70 3.12 14.91
C CYS A 82 6.19 3.07 14.69
N VAL A 83 5.49 4.20 14.93
CA VAL A 83 4.04 4.30 14.71
C VAL A 83 3.70 4.15 13.23
N LYS A 84 4.52 4.71 12.34
CA LYS A 84 4.37 4.55 10.89
C LYS A 84 4.44 3.07 10.51
N ILE A 85 5.42 2.33 11.01
CA ILE A 85 5.55 0.89 10.77
C ILE A 85 4.30 0.17 11.28
N TYR A 86 3.83 0.50 12.49
CA TYR A 86 2.60 -0.07 13.04
C TYR A 86 1.37 0.18 12.15
N ILE A 87 1.20 1.41 11.66
CA ILE A 87 0.11 1.76 10.74
C ILE A 87 0.25 0.96 9.44
N LEU A 88 1.43 0.95 8.81
CA LEU A 88 1.68 0.20 7.57
C LEU A 88 1.44 -1.31 7.72
N HIS A 89 1.75 -1.87 8.89
CA HIS A 89 1.54 -3.28 9.19
C HIS A 89 0.05 -3.64 9.30
N ASN A 90 -0.79 -2.68 9.70
CA ASN A 90 -2.17 -2.91 10.07
C ASN A 90 -3.19 -2.24 9.13
N ILE A 91 -2.78 -1.51 8.10
CA ILE A 91 -3.69 -0.98 7.08
C ILE A 91 -4.21 -2.11 6.18
N PRO A 92 -5.39 -1.95 5.56
CA PRO A 92 -5.83 -2.83 4.47
C PRO A 92 -4.74 -2.90 3.38
N LYS A 93 -4.40 -4.11 2.92
CA LYS A 93 -3.24 -4.35 2.05
C LYS A 93 -3.31 -3.54 0.76
N GLY A 94 -4.50 -3.33 0.22
CA GLY A 94 -4.75 -2.61 -1.01
C GLY A 94 -4.46 -1.11 -0.90
N TYR A 95 -4.38 -0.56 0.31
CA TYR A 95 -4.06 0.85 0.52
C TYR A 95 -2.60 1.15 0.21
N ILE A 96 -1.67 0.23 0.50
CA ILE A 96 -0.23 0.45 0.22
C ILE A 96 0.06 0.60 -1.28
N PHE A 97 -0.86 0.11 -2.12
CA PHE A 97 -0.80 0.18 -3.57
C PHE A 97 -1.66 1.30 -4.16
N ASP A 98 -2.30 2.10 -3.31
CA ASP A 98 -3.06 3.27 -3.75
C ASP A 98 -2.10 4.36 -4.24
N PRO A 99 -2.34 5.01 -5.40
CA PRO A 99 -1.46 6.04 -5.95
C PRO A 99 -1.20 7.24 -5.02
N ARG A 100 -2.03 7.43 -3.98
CA ARG A 100 -1.84 8.47 -2.96
C ARG A 100 -0.76 8.13 -1.93
N PHE A 101 -0.29 6.88 -1.86
CA PHE A 101 0.84 6.47 -1.03
C PHE A 101 2.17 6.90 -1.67
N THR A 102 2.46 8.20 -1.61
CA THR A 102 3.74 8.76 -2.06
C THR A 102 4.78 8.78 -0.93
N PRO A 103 6.08 8.96 -1.22
CA PRO A 103 7.09 9.14 -0.19
C PRO A 103 6.78 10.28 0.79
N GLN A 104 6.14 11.35 0.31
CA GLN A 104 5.68 12.46 1.16
C GLN A 104 4.49 12.04 2.02
N ALA A 105 3.57 11.24 1.48
CA ALA A 105 2.43 10.73 2.22
C ALA A 105 2.84 9.75 3.34
N THR A 106 4.03 9.15 3.23
CA THR A 106 4.59 8.21 4.21
C THR A 106 5.76 8.80 5.00
N GLU A 107 5.97 10.13 4.94
CA GLU A 107 7.11 10.78 5.59
C GLU A 107 7.05 10.59 7.12
N TYR A 108 5.86 10.79 7.71
CA TYR A 108 5.60 10.69 9.15
C TYR A 108 4.27 10.00 9.44
N ALA A 109 4.11 9.50 10.67
CA ALA A 109 2.92 8.76 11.09
C ALA A 109 1.60 9.53 10.95
N ASP A 110 1.59 10.82 11.26
CA ASP A 110 0.44 11.72 11.13
C ASP A 110 0.02 11.90 9.66
N VAL A 111 0.99 12.16 8.78
CA VAL A 111 0.75 12.31 7.34
C VAL A 111 0.24 10.99 6.73
N LEU A 112 0.83 9.87 7.15
CA LEU A 112 0.38 8.54 6.73
C LEU A 112 -1.06 8.28 7.18
N LEU A 113 -1.36 8.49 8.48
CA LEU A 113 -2.71 8.26 9.00
C LEU A 113 -3.74 9.13 8.27
N LYS A 114 -3.41 10.40 8.01
CA LYS A 114 -4.25 11.31 7.22
C LYS A 114 -4.55 10.75 5.83
N THR A 115 -3.52 10.22 5.16
CA THR A 115 -3.64 9.65 3.83
C THR A 115 -4.54 8.43 3.83
N CYS A 116 -4.36 7.52 4.80
CA CYS A 116 -5.24 6.37 4.99
C CYS A 116 -6.70 6.80 5.21
N LEU A 117 -6.95 7.78 6.09
CA LEU A 117 -8.29 8.31 6.33
C LEU A 117 -8.91 8.97 5.09
N LYS A 118 -8.10 9.66 4.29
CA LYS A 118 -8.56 10.23 3.01
C LYS A 118 -8.96 9.14 2.01
N ILE A 119 -8.20 8.05 1.93
CA ILE A 119 -8.53 6.90 1.09
C ILE A 119 -9.84 6.26 1.56
N ALA A 120 -9.94 6.01 2.86
CA ALA A 120 -11.09 5.41 3.52
C ALA A 120 -12.41 6.16 3.29
N SER A 121 -12.36 7.49 3.43
CA SER A 121 -13.52 8.37 3.26
C SER A 121 -13.87 8.63 1.80
N THR A 122 -12.99 8.27 0.86
CA THR A 122 -13.28 8.39 -0.56
C THR A 122 -14.26 7.29 -0.99
N PRO A 123 -15.36 7.61 -1.70
CA PRO A 123 -16.29 6.61 -2.20
C PRO A 123 -15.58 5.52 -3.02
N ILE A 124 -16.00 4.25 -2.88
CA ILE A 124 -15.39 3.10 -3.57
C ILE A 124 -15.23 3.35 -5.06
N ALA A 125 -16.29 3.79 -5.76
CA ALA A 125 -16.22 4.05 -7.20
C ALA A 125 -15.11 5.06 -7.56
N LYS A 126 -14.89 6.10 -6.73
CA LYS A 126 -13.81 7.07 -6.96
C LYS A 126 -12.44 6.46 -6.66
N ASN A 127 -12.33 5.63 -5.62
CA ASN A 127 -11.09 4.90 -5.33
C ASN A 127 -10.73 3.93 -6.47
N LEU A 128 -11.71 3.19 -6.97
CA LEU A 128 -11.54 2.28 -8.10
C LEU A 128 -11.08 3.04 -9.35
N VAL A 129 -11.67 4.20 -9.67
CA VAL A 129 -11.22 5.04 -10.80
C VAL A 129 -9.76 5.48 -10.65
N ILE A 130 -9.34 5.90 -9.45
CA ILE A 130 -7.96 6.31 -9.18
C ILE A 130 -7.00 5.12 -9.38
N ARG A 131 -7.34 3.94 -8.87
CA ARG A 131 -6.49 2.73 -8.97
C ARG A 131 -6.47 2.18 -10.40
N TYR A 132 -7.62 2.18 -11.08
CA TYR A 132 -7.73 1.80 -12.48
C TYR A 132 -6.90 2.70 -13.39
N ARG A 133 -6.80 4.01 -13.08
CA ARG A 133 -5.87 4.89 -13.81
C ARG A 133 -4.43 4.39 -13.70
N GLY A 134 -4.00 3.94 -12.52
CA GLY A 134 -2.68 3.32 -12.35
C GLY A 134 -2.50 2.07 -13.22
N LEU A 135 -3.55 1.26 -13.40
CA LEU A 135 -3.55 0.12 -14.33
C LEU A 135 -3.44 0.56 -15.80
N MET A 136 -4.12 1.63 -16.18
CA MET A 136 -4.01 2.21 -17.53
C MET A 136 -2.62 2.78 -17.78
N ASP A 137 -2.07 3.54 -16.84
CA ASP A 137 -0.70 4.09 -16.92
C ASP A 137 0.34 2.96 -16.99
N PHE A 138 0.13 1.87 -16.23
CA PHE A 138 0.91 0.65 -16.35
C PHE A 138 0.80 0.05 -17.76
N SER A 139 -0.40 -0.08 -18.32
CA SER A 139 -0.56 -0.65 -19.66
C SER A 139 0.05 0.21 -20.79
N GLN A 140 0.19 1.53 -20.59
CA GLN A 140 0.64 2.48 -21.61
C GLN A 140 2.11 2.88 -21.49
N SER A 141 2.76 2.63 -20.36
CA SER A 141 4.17 2.98 -20.15
C SER A 141 5.13 2.02 -20.88
N ALA A 142 6.43 2.32 -20.86
CA ALA A 142 7.44 1.38 -21.32
C ALA A 142 7.60 0.23 -20.31
N PRO A 143 7.78 -1.03 -20.77
CA PRO A 143 8.10 -2.17 -19.91
C PRO A 143 9.30 -1.93 -19.00
N HIS A 144 9.31 -2.57 -17.82
CA HIS A 144 10.45 -2.52 -16.92
C HIS A 144 11.63 -3.34 -17.46
N VAL A 145 12.83 -3.07 -16.97
CA VAL A 145 14.06 -3.79 -17.36
C VAL A 145 14.00 -5.27 -16.97
N LEU A 146 13.26 -5.63 -15.91
CA LEU A 146 13.07 -7.02 -15.47
C LEU A 146 11.60 -7.43 -15.59
N TYR A 147 11.34 -8.66 -16.05
CA TYR A 147 9.97 -9.21 -16.13
C TYR A 147 9.30 -9.22 -14.76
N LYS A 148 10.08 -9.59 -13.74
CA LYS A 148 9.65 -9.62 -12.35
C LYS A 148 9.05 -8.28 -11.90
N ASP A 149 9.61 -7.15 -12.33
CA ASP A 149 9.13 -5.83 -11.90
C ASP A 149 7.76 -5.49 -12.52
N ASP A 150 7.56 -5.78 -13.81
CA ASP A 150 6.26 -5.62 -14.47
C ASP A 150 5.19 -6.51 -13.82
N VAL A 151 5.58 -7.76 -13.55
CA VAL A 151 4.73 -8.80 -12.98
C VAL A 151 4.33 -8.45 -11.54
N GLU A 152 5.29 -8.09 -10.69
CA GLU A 152 5.03 -7.62 -9.32
C GLU A 152 4.17 -6.37 -9.30
N LEU A 153 4.45 -5.38 -10.15
CA LEU A 153 3.67 -4.15 -10.20
C LEU A 153 2.23 -4.42 -10.64
N LEU A 154 2.02 -5.27 -11.65
CA LEU A 154 0.68 -5.63 -12.10
C LEU A 154 -0.12 -6.33 -11.00
N ALA A 155 0.44 -7.35 -10.34
CA ALA A 155 -0.28 -8.03 -9.26
C ALA A 155 -0.60 -7.09 -8.10
N ARG A 156 0.29 -6.15 -7.78
CA ARG A 156 0.01 -5.11 -6.76
C ARG A 156 -1.18 -4.24 -7.14
N ILE A 157 -1.24 -3.75 -8.38
CA ILE A 157 -2.34 -2.92 -8.87
C ILE A 157 -3.65 -3.72 -8.89
N VAL A 158 -3.62 -4.95 -9.40
CA VAL A 158 -4.79 -5.84 -9.47
C VAL A 158 -5.32 -6.17 -8.08
N SER A 159 -4.43 -6.53 -7.14
CA SER A 159 -4.77 -6.77 -5.74
C SER A 159 -5.41 -5.55 -5.10
N SER A 160 -4.86 -4.35 -5.35
CA SER A 160 -5.41 -3.09 -4.84
C SER A 160 -6.82 -2.81 -5.34
N CYS A 161 -7.10 -3.06 -6.61
CA CYS A 161 -8.43 -2.93 -7.19
C CYS A 161 -9.41 -3.93 -6.56
N ASN A 162 -9.01 -5.20 -6.52
CA ASN A 162 -9.90 -6.30 -6.11
C ASN A 162 -10.14 -6.38 -4.61
N GLU A 163 -9.32 -5.73 -3.78
CA GLU A 163 -9.62 -5.58 -2.36
C GLU A 163 -10.83 -4.67 -2.10
N LEU A 164 -11.11 -3.70 -2.97
CA LEU A 164 -12.31 -2.85 -2.85
C LEU A 164 -13.54 -3.50 -3.47
N ASP A 165 -13.35 -4.18 -4.60
CA ASP A 165 -14.38 -4.92 -5.31
C ASP A 165 -13.73 -6.16 -5.95
N PRO A 166 -13.94 -7.36 -5.38
CA PRO A 166 -13.31 -8.60 -5.84
C PRO A 166 -13.56 -8.95 -7.31
N THR A 167 -14.55 -8.33 -7.94
CA THR A 167 -14.95 -8.59 -9.33
C THR A 167 -14.45 -7.52 -10.31
N PHE A 168 -13.73 -6.50 -9.82
CA PHE A 168 -13.39 -5.33 -10.63
C PHE A 168 -12.42 -5.63 -11.77
N ILE A 169 -11.33 -6.37 -11.50
CA ILE A 169 -10.42 -6.91 -12.51
C ILE A 169 -10.55 -8.43 -12.51
N SER A 170 -10.95 -9.02 -13.63
CA SER A 170 -10.97 -10.46 -13.80
C SER A 170 -9.56 -11.04 -14.06
N PRO A 171 -9.34 -12.34 -13.79
CA PRO A 171 -8.08 -13.01 -14.15
C PRO A 171 -7.74 -12.86 -15.63
N LEU A 172 -8.74 -12.95 -16.51
CA LEU A 172 -8.56 -12.74 -17.95
C LEU A 172 -8.06 -11.32 -18.26
N GLN A 173 -8.65 -10.29 -17.66
CA GLN A 173 -8.21 -8.91 -17.86
C GLN A 173 -6.77 -8.70 -17.38
N ALA A 174 -6.42 -9.23 -16.22
CA ALA A 174 -5.04 -9.18 -15.70
C ALA A 174 -4.06 -9.87 -16.66
N THR A 175 -4.41 -11.06 -17.16
CA THR A 175 -3.61 -11.81 -18.15
C THR A 175 -3.45 -11.00 -19.44
N CYS A 176 -4.52 -10.43 -20.01
CA CYS A 176 -4.42 -9.63 -21.23
C CYS A 176 -3.49 -8.42 -21.07
N ILE A 177 -3.55 -7.74 -19.91
CA ILE A 177 -2.68 -6.60 -19.61
C ILE A 177 -1.22 -7.05 -19.51
N LEU A 178 -0.96 -8.18 -18.85
CA LEU A 178 0.37 -8.77 -18.78
C LEU A 178 0.91 -9.09 -20.18
N LEU A 179 0.15 -9.83 -20.99
CA LEU A 179 0.59 -10.22 -22.34
C LEU A 179 0.84 -9.00 -23.24
N SER A 180 -0.03 -7.98 -23.17
CA SER A 180 0.17 -6.71 -23.89
C SER A 180 1.47 -6.00 -23.46
N ARG A 181 1.84 -6.10 -22.18
CA ARG A 181 3.08 -5.55 -21.65
C ARG A 181 4.30 -6.30 -22.20
N LEU A 182 4.24 -7.63 -22.23
CA LEU A 182 5.29 -8.48 -22.77
C LEU A 182 5.50 -8.23 -24.27
N SER A 183 4.43 -8.05 -25.04
CA SER A 183 4.52 -7.79 -26.48
C SER A 183 5.21 -6.47 -26.83
N MET A 184 5.15 -5.48 -25.95
CA MET A 184 5.82 -4.18 -26.13
C MET A 184 7.31 -4.20 -25.79
N ARG A 185 7.82 -5.27 -25.17
CA ARG A 185 9.15 -5.30 -24.57
C ARG A 185 10.25 -5.59 -25.59
N HIS A 186 10.22 -6.80 -26.16
CA HIS A 186 11.15 -7.26 -27.19
C HIS A 186 10.55 -8.45 -27.95
N SER A 187 11.25 -8.93 -28.98
CA SER A 187 10.77 -10.00 -29.87
C SER A 187 10.38 -11.28 -29.12
N GLU A 188 11.16 -11.70 -28.12
CA GLU A 188 10.85 -12.91 -27.34
C GLU A 188 9.61 -12.75 -26.45
N GLY A 189 9.46 -11.59 -25.78
CA GLY A 189 8.24 -11.27 -25.02
C GLY A 189 7.00 -11.24 -25.92
N ASN A 190 7.14 -10.70 -27.14
CA ASN A 190 6.08 -10.73 -28.14
C ASN A 190 5.75 -12.16 -28.62
N ASN A 191 6.76 -12.97 -28.92
CA ASN A 191 6.57 -14.36 -29.31
C ASN A 191 5.89 -15.17 -28.20
N TYR A 192 6.29 -14.99 -26.95
CA TYR A 192 5.64 -15.62 -25.82
C TYR A 192 4.16 -15.21 -25.74
N ALA A 193 3.86 -13.91 -25.77
CA ALA A 193 2.49 -13.41 -25.75
C ALA A 193 1.62 -14.02 -26.86
N HIS A 194 2.17 -14.14 -28.08
CA HIS A 194 1.49 -14.81 -29.19
C HIS A 194 1.27 -16.31 -28.96
N ILE A 195 2.22 -17.03 -28.37
CA ILE A 195 2.07 -18.44 -28.03
C ILE A 195 0.95 -18.63 -27.00
N ILE A 196 0.91 -17.80 -25.95
CA ILE A 196 -0.16 -17.86 -24.94
C ILE A 196 -1.51 -17.57 -25.57
N TYR A 197 -1.60 -16.53 -26.39
CA TYR A 197 -2.83 -16.19 -27.09
C TYR A 197 -3.31 -17.31 -28.01
N ALA A 198 -2.40 -17.93 -28.77
CA ALA A 198 -2.74 -19.01 -29.71
C ALA A 198 -3.14 -20.32 -29.02
N ARG A 199 -2.58 -20.61 -27.83
CA ARG A 199 -2.91 -21.83 -27.07
C ARG A 199 -4.18 -21.70 -26.22
N THR A 200 -4.61 -20.48 -25.90
CA THR A 200 -5.77 -20.25 -25.04
C THR A 200 -7.06 -20.28 -25.87
N THR A 201 -7.90 -21.28 -25.60
CA THR A 201 -9.22 -21.40 -26.23
C THR A 201 -10.22 -20.38 -25.65
N PRO A 202 -11.31 -20.04 -26.37
CA PRO A 202 -12.36 -19.18 -25.83
C PRO A 202 -13.02 -19.72 -24.55
N GLU A 203 -13.09 -21.05 -24.41
CA GLU A 203 -13.63 -21.72 -23.23
C GLU A 203 -12.69 -21.58 -22.03
N GLU A 204 -11.39 -21.79 -22.22
CA GLU A 204 -10.37 -21.55 -21.19
C GLU A 204 -10.31 -20.07 -20.79
N ALA A 205 -10.41 -19.15 -21.74
CA ALA A 205 -10.44 -17.72 -21.45
C ALA A 205 -11.67 -17.32 -20.59
N SER A 206 -12.83 -17.91 -20.88
CA SER A 206 -14.08 -17.63 -20.14
C SER A 206 -14.07 -18.22 -18.73
N ASN A 207 -13.37 -19.34 -18.53
CA ASN A 207 -13.27 -20.03 -17.25
C ASN A 207 -11.97 -19.73 -16.49
N MET A 208 -11.20 -18.73 -16.93
CA MET A 208 -9.88 -18.42 -16.37
C MET A 208 -9.97 -18.05 -14.89
N THR A 209 -9.16 -18.71 -14.07
CA THR A 209 -9.06 -18.50 -12.63
C THR A 209 -7.81 -17.69 -12.28
N TRP A 210 -7.72 -17.24 -11.02
CA TRP A 210 -6.49 -16.64 -10.50
C TRP A 210 -5.31 -17.61 -10.51
N ASP A 211 -5.55 -18.92 -10.37
CA ASP A 211 -4.49 -19.93 -10.46
C ASP A 211 -3.89 -19.99 -11.86
N ASP A 212 -4.70 -19.78 -12.90
CA ASP A 212 -4.22 -19.75 -14.29
C ASP A 212 -3.36 -18.50 -14.55
N PHE A 213 -3.78 -17.35 -14.02
CA PHE A 213 -2.95 -16.14 -14.01
C PHE A 213 -1.63 -16.35 -13.25
N ASN A 214 -1.67 -16.98 -12.07
CA ASN A 214 -0.48 -17.23 -11.27
C ASN A 214 0.48 -18.24 -11.93
N LYS A 215 -0.03 -19.26 -12.65
CA LYS A 215 0.81 -20.18 -13.43
C LYS A 215 1.55 -19.46 -14.56
N LEU A 216 0.87 -18.56 -15.28
CA LEU A 216 1.49 -17.72 -16.31
C LEU A 216 2.62 -16.86 -15.74
N TRP A 217 2.41 -16.31 -14.54
CA TRP A 217 3.47 -15.62 -13.79
C TRP A 217 4.66 -16.55 -13.51
N GLU A 218 4.40 -17.76 -13.02
CA GLU A 218 5.48 -18.69 -12.64
C GLU A 218 6.30 -19.09 -13.87
N GLU A 219 5.65 -19.38 -14.99
CA GLU A 219 6.30 -19.63 -16.27
C GLU A 219 7.23 -18.47 -16.67
N LEU A 220 6.76 -17.22 -16.55
CA LEU A 220 7.54 -16.03 -16.89
C LEU A 220 8.74 -15.78 -15.98
N LEU A 221 8.62 -16.07 -14.67
CA LEU A 221 9.75 -15.92 -13.74
C LEU A 221 10.81 -17.02 -13.93
N HIS A 222 10.42 -18.19 -14.43
CA HIS A 222 11.33 -19.30 -14.72
C HIS A 222 11.92 -19.27 -16.12
N MET A 223 11.35 -18.45 -17.00
CA MET A 223 11.96 -18.11 -18.27
C MET A 223 13.21 -17.27 -18.01
N ASN A 224 14.40 -17.84 -18.26
CA ASN A 224 15.71 -17.16 -18.27
C ASN A 224 15.80 -16.16 -19.45
N ILE A 225 14.82 -15.29 -19.58
CA ILE A 225 14.73 -14.26 -20.61
C ILE A 225 15.24 -12.98 -19.95
N SER A 226 16.54 -12.76 -20.11
CA SER A 226 17.28 -11.57 -19.65
C SER A 226 17.09 -10.40 -20.60
#